data_AF-A0A1Y1SC45-F1
#
_entry.id   AF-A0A1Y1SC45-F1
#
_cell.length_a   1.000
_cell.length_b   1.000
_cell.length_c   1.000
_cell.angle_alpha   90.00
_cell.angle_beta   90.00
_cell.angle_gamma   90.00
#
_symmetry.space_group_name_H-M   'P 1'
#
loop_
_entity.id
_entity.type
_entity.pdbx_description
1 polymer ?
#
loop_
_entity_poly.entity_id
_entity_poly.type
_entity_poly.pdbx_seq_one_letter_code
_entity_poly.pdbx_strand_id
1 'polypeptide(L)'
;MSQKSESKLKSRRRKRREVEPLKVNLTVAVRFGEDDEDRVVLLDDREVHMIGSIFRYRDKIARYTVTGLFRAAMLQPKVAAKLVPALRTRRKKN
;
A
#
# COMPACT_ATOMS: atom_id res chain seq x y z
N MET A 1 49.56 -20.70 -31.42
CA MET A 1 48.45 -21.57 -30.98
C MET A 1 47.55 -20.82 -30.01
N SER A 2 46.25 -20.89 -30.25
CA SER A 2 45.16 -20.75 -29.28
C SER A 2 44.89 -19.38 -28.63
N GLN A 3 44.18 -18.53 -29.39
CA GLN A 3 43.06 -17.75 -28.85
C GLN A 3 42.22 -18.63 -27.90
N LYS A 4 41.96 -18.23 -26.65
CA LYS A 4 40.82 -18.67 -25.82
C LYS A 4 40.88 -18.08 -24.41
N SER A 5 40.40 -16.85 -24.25
CA SER A 5 39.94 -16.37 -22.94
C SER A 5 38.90 -15.25 -23.03
N GLU A 6 38.17 -15.15 -24.15
CA GLU A 6 36.90 -14.43 -24.20
C GLU A 6 35.75 -15.35 -23.70
N SER A 7 35.87 -15.84 -22.47
CA SER A 7 34.81 -16.65 -21.85
C SER A 7 33.69 -15.74 -21.35
N LYS A 8 32.78 -15.43 -22.28
CA LYS A 8 31.33 -15.45 -22.04
C LYS A 8 30.84 -14.77 -20.75
N LEU A 9 31.07 -13.47 -20.60
CA LEU A 9 30.10 -12.62 -19.89
C LEU A 9 28.88 -12.41 -20.81
N LYS A 10 28.22 -13.51 -21.20
CA LYS A 10 26.87 -13.47 -21.78
C LYS A 10 25.96 -13.02 -20.64
N SER A 11 25.80 -11.71 -20.54
CA SER A 11 24.75 -11.09 -19.75
C SER A 11 23.42 -11.74 -20.14
N ARG A 12 22.96 -12.66 -19.30
CA ARG A 12 21.60 -13.19 -19.36
C ARG A 12 20.68 -12.04 -18.94
N ARG A 13 20.49 -11.07 -19.83
CA ARG A 13 19.38 -10.13 -19.78
C ARG A 13 18.14 -11.01 -19.93
N ARG A 14 17.59 -11.46 -18.80
CA ARG A 14 16.31 -12.17 -18.74
C ARG A 14 15.33 -11.32 -19.56
N LYS A 15 14.92 -11.84 -20.72
CA LYS A 15 13.91 -11.23 -21.58
C LYS A 15 12.71 -10.98 -20.67
N ARG A 16 12.46 -9.71 -20.36
CA ARG A 16 11.37 -9.29 -19.47
C ARG A 16 10.12 -9.72 -20.21
N ARG A 17 9.49 -10.82 -19.78
CA ARG A 17 8.20 -11.23 -20.32
C ARG A 17 7.28 -10.02 -20.17
N GLU A 18 6.66 -9.59 -21.25
CA GLU A 18 5.60 -8.59 -21.18
C GLU A 18 4.51 -9.21 -20.30
N VAL A 19 4.32 -8.63 -19.12
CA VAL A 19 3.32 -9.10 -18.17
C VAL A 19 2.04 -8.39 -18.56
N GLU A 20 1.08 -9.14 -19.08
CA GLU A 20 -0.25 -8.60 -19.36
C GLU A 20 -0.88 -8.07 -18.05
N PRO A 21 -1.54 -6.90 -18.08
CA PRO A 21 -2.22 -6.35 -16.92
C PRO A 21 -3.31 -7.30 -16.40
N LEU A 22 -3.21 -7.71 -15.14
CA LEU A 22 -4.28 -8.46 -14.49
C LEU A 22 -5.35 -7.48 -13.99
N LYS A 23 -6.59 -7.62 -14.46
CA LYS A 23 -7.73 -6.85 -13.95
C LYS A 23 -8.22 -7.47 -12.64
N VAL A 24 -8.35 -6.64 -11.60
CA VAL A 24 -8.87 -7.07 -10.29
C VAL A 24 -9.83 -6.02 -9.74
N ASN A 25 -10.83 -6.46 -8.98
CA ASN A 25 -11.67 -5.58 -8.18
C ASN A 25 -11.13 -5.52 -6.76
N LEU A 26 -10.87 -4.31 -6.28
CA LEU A 26 -10.23 -4.07 -4.99
C LEU A 26 -11.19 -3.36 -4.03
N THR A 27 -11.48 -4.04 -2.93
CA THR A 27 -12.12 -3.44 -1.75
C THR A 27 -11.13 -3.41 -0.60
N VAL A 28 -11.01 -2.26 0.06
CA VAL A 28 -10.21 -2.09 1.27
C VAL A 28 -11.11 -1.59 2.38
N ALA A 29 -11.28 -2.40 3.41
CA ALA A 29 -12.04 -2.05 4.60
C ALA A 29 -11.15 -2.17 5.84
N VAL A 30 -11.28 -1.22 6.75
CA VAL A 30 -10.60 -1.21 8.04
C VAL A 30 -11.65 -1.40 9.12
N ARG A 31 -11.44 -2.41 9.98
CA ARG A 31 -12.27 -2.67 11.15
C ARG A 31 -11.57 -2.10 12.38
N PHE A 32 -12.31 -1.37 13.18
CA PHE A 32 -11.84 -0.69 14.39
C PHE A 32 -12.47 -1.25 15.68
N GLY A 33 -13.44 -2.14 15.55
CA GLY A 33 -14.15 -2.81 16.64
C GLY A 33 -14.66 -4.19 16.22
N GLU A 34 -15.40 -4.83 17.11
CA GLU A 34 -15.97 -6.17 16.90
C GLU A 34 -17.31 -6.12 16.14
N ASP A 35 -18.03 -5.00 16.25
CA ASP A 35 -19.30 -4.78 15.58
C ASP A 35 -19.10 -4.46 14.08
N ASP A 36 -20.04 -4.90 13.24
CA ASP A 36 -20.02 -4.63 11.80
C ASP A 36 -20.09 -3.13 11.46
N GLU A 37 -20.71 -2.34 12.34
CA GLU A 37 -20.77 -0.88 12.23
C GLU A 37 -19.42 -0.21 12.51
N ASP A 38 -18.50 -0.91 13.19
CA ASP A 38 -17.17 -0.39 13.50
C ASP A 38 -16.17 -0.60 12.33
N ARG A 39 -16.68 -0.53 11.10
CA ARG A 39 -15.93 -0.68 9.84
C ARG A 39 -15.97 0.61 9.03
N VAL A 40 -14.82 1.01 8.50
CA VAL A 40 -14.73 2.05 7.47
C VAL A 40 -14.23 1.44 6.17
N VAL A 41 -14.99 1.62 5.09
CA VAL A 41 -14.56 1.24 3.73
C VAL A 41 -13.77 2.38 3.12
N LEU A 42 -12.51 2.13 2.79
CA LEU A 42 -11.59 3.10 2.18
C LEU A 42 -11.66 3.08 0.66
N LEU A 43 -11.86 1.88 0.09
CA LEU A 43 -12.03 1.62 -1.33
C LEU A 43 -13.11 0.57 -1.46
N ASP A 44 -14.07 0.80 -2.35
CA ASP A 44 -15.18 -0.12 -2.59
C ASP A 44 -15.21 -0.51 -4.06
N ASP A 45 -15.14 -1.82 -4.32
CA ASP A 45 -15.22 -2.48 -5.63
C ASP A 45 -14.49 -1.75 -6.76
N ARG A 46 -13.28 -1.25 -6.47
CA ARG A 46 -12.54 -0.44 -7.44
C ARG A 46 -11.83 -1.35 -8.43
N GLU A 47 -12.12 -1.21 -9.72
CA GLU A 47 -11.34 -1.88 -10.77
C GLU A 47 -9.90 -1.33 -10.79
N VAL A 48 -8.92 -2.24 -10.69
CA VAL A 48 -7.50 -1.91 -10.73
C VAL A 48 -6.78 -2.86 -11.68
N HIS A 49 -5.89 -2.31 -12.50
CA HIS A 49 -5.03 -3.08 -13.37
C HIS A 49 -3.68 -3.31 -12.69
N MET A 50 -3.41 -4.55 -12.28
CA MET A 50 -2.14 -4.95 -11.71
C MET A 50 -1.12 -5.22 -12.82
N ILE A 51 -0.18 -4.28 -13.01
CA ILE A 51 0.88 -4.40 -14.02
C ILE A 51 2.21 -4.71 -13.32
N GLY A 52 2.78 -5.88 -13.59
CA GLY A 52 4.05 -6.31 -13.01
C GLY A 52 3.94 -6.62 -11.51
N SER A 53 4.96 -6.26 -10.73
CA SER A 53 5.05 -6.60 -9.30
C SER A 53 4.52 -5.47 -8.40
N ILE A 54 3.63 -5.80 -7.47
CA ILE A 54 3.12 -4.89 -6.44
C ILE A 54 4.24 -4.26 -5.60
N PHE A 55 5.35 -4.98 -5.42
CA PHE A 55 6.49 -4.51 -4.63
C PHE A 55 7.18 -3.30 -5.25
N ARG A 56 7.00 -3.06 -6.57
CA ARG A 56 7.47 -1.81 -7.21
C ARG A 56 6.80 -0.57 -6.63
N TYR A 57 5.59 -0.71 -6.08
CA TYR A 57 4.79 0.39 -5.55
C TYR A 57 4.66 0.34 -4.02
N ARG A 58 5.48 -0.47 -3.34
CA ARG A 58 5.42 -0.69 -1.88
C ARG A 58 5.34 0.61 -1.09
N ASP A 59 6.20 1.58 -1.37
CA ASP A 59 6.26 2.84 -0.61
C ASP A 59 5.02 3.72 -0.86
N LYS A 60 4.50 3.72 -2.09
CA LYS A 60 3.25 4.43 -2.41
C LYS A 60 2.08 3.77 -1.69
N ILE A 61 1.97 2.44 -1.78
CA ILE A 61 0.91 1.67 -1.09
C ILE A 61 0.96 1.95 0.41
N ALA A 62 2.14 1.85 1.03
CA ALA A 62 2.32 2.14 2.45
C ALA A 62 1.84 3.57 2.82
N ARG A 63 2.23 4.58 2.03
CA ARG A 63 1.80 5.97 2.25
C ARG A 63 0.28 6.13 2.12
N TYR A 64 -0.33 5.55 1.10
CA TYR A 64 -1.79 5.62 0.90
C TYR A 64 -2.53 4.89 2.00
N THR A 65 -2.06 3.72 2.42
CA THR A 65 -2.63 2.93 3.52
C THR A 65 -2.58 3.72 4.82
N VAL A 66 -1.42 4.26 5.22
CA VAL A 66 -1.29 5.05 6.45
C VAL A 66 -2.20 6.29 6.41
N THR A 67 -2.23 7.01 5.30
CA THR A 67 -3.09 8.19 5.15
C THR A 67 -4.58 7.83 5.20
N GLY A 68 -4.95 6.71 4.56
CA GLY A 68 -6.32 6.18 4.57
C GLY A 68 -6.76 5.75 5.96
N LEU A 69 -5.92 5.00 6.68
CA LEU A 69 -6.16 4.61 8.07
C LEU A 69 -6.32 5.83 8.97
N PHE A 70 -5.47 6.84 8.83
CA PHE A 70 -5.56 8.06 9.62
C PHE A 70 -6.88 8.81 9.35
N ARG A 71 -7.29 8.91 8.08
CA ARG A 71 -8.59 9.48 7.70
C ARG A 71 -9.76 8.66 8.24
N ALA A 72 -9.71 7.34 8.14
CA ALA A 72 -10.76 6.47 8.69
C ALA A 72 -10.87 6.57 10.21
N ALA A 73 -9.74 6.63 10.92
CA ALA A 73 -9.72 6.86 12.37
C ALA A 73 -10.33 8.21 12.77
N MET A 74 -10.21 9.24 11.92
CA MET A 74 -10.89 10.52 12.13
C MET A 74 -12.38 10.48 11.81
N LEU A 75 -12.81 9.66 10.86
CA LEU A 75 -14.22 9.53 10.46
C LEU A 75 -15.06 8.76 11.48
N GLN A 76 -14.45 7.91 12.31
CA GLN A 76 -15.16 7.27 13.42
C GLN A 76 -15.17 8.15 14.68
N PRO A 77 -16.33 8.59 15.17
CA PRO A 77 -16.43 9.49 16.32
C PRO A 77 -15.87 8.86 17.62
N LYS A 78 -16.06 7.55 17.82
CA LYS A 78 -15.52 6.81 18.98
C LYS A 78 -13.98 6.77 18.99
N VAL A 79 -13.34 6.74 17.81
CA VAL A 79 -11.87 6.71 17.66
C VAL A 79 -11.30 8.13 17.71
N ALA A 80 -11.94 9.08 17.03
CA ALA A 80 -11.58 10.50 17.10
C ALA A 80 -11.60 11.01 18.56
N ALA A 81 -12.62 10.66 19.35
CA ALA A 81 -12.73 11.03 20.76
C ALA A 81 -11.55 10.54 21.62
N LYS A 82 -10.97 9.37 21.31
CA LYS A 82 -9.76 8.86 21.98
C LYS A 82 -8.47 9.57 21.55
N LEU A 83 -8.44 10.19 20.37
CA LEU A 83 -7.29 10.93 19.85
C LEU A 83 -7.26 12.41 20.27
N VAL A 84 -8.41 13.00 20.62
CA VAL A 84 -8.50 14.40 21.10
C VAL A 84 -7.56 14.68 22.29
N PRO A 85 -7.46 13.83 23.34
CA PRO A 85 -6.55 14.07 24.46
C PRO A 85 -5.07 14.02 24.06
N ALA A 86 -4.71 13.12 23.15
CA ALA A 86 -3.34 12.93 22.67
C ALA A 86 -2.85 14.09 21.76
N LEU A 87 -3.77 14.77 21.07
CA LEU A 87 -3.48 15.99 20.30
C LEU A 87 -3.41 17.22 21.21
N ARG A 88 -4.14 17.23 22.33
CA ARG A 88 -4.13 18.33 23.32
C ARG A 88 -2.82 18.40 24.08
N THR A 89 -2.18 17.27 24.35
CA THR A 89 -0.87 17.20 25.04
C THR A 89 0.32 17.66 24.21
N ARG A 90 0.22 17.71 22.87
CA ARG A 90 1.26 18.29 21.99
C ARG A 90 1.17 19.81 21.82
N ARG A 91 0.06 20.45 22.21
CA ARG A 91 -0.13 21.91 22.08
C ARG A 91 0.40 22.73 23.27
N LYS A 92 1.06 22.11 24.25
CA LYS A 92 1.64 22.82 25.40
C LYS A 92 3.14 22.58 25.49
N LYS A 93 3.89 23.25 24.61
CA LYS A 93 5.30 23.56 24.79
C LYS A 93 5.59 24.89 24.08
N ASN A 94 5.22 25.97 24.76
CA ASN A 94 5.94 27.23 24.74
C ASN A 94 6.78 27.24 26.02
#